data_AF-A0A2X3JKW3-F1
#
_entry.id   AF-A0A2X3JKW3-F1
#
_cell.length_a   1.000
_cell.length_b   1.000
_cell.length_c   1.000
_cell.angle_alpha   90.00
_cell.angle_beta   90.00
_cell.angle_gamma   90.00
#
_symmetry.space_group_name_H-M   'P 1'
#
loop_
_entity.id
_entity.type
_entity.pdbx_description
1 polymer ?
#
loop_
_entity_poly.entity_id
_entity_poly.type
_entity_poly.pdbx_seq_one_letter_code
_entity_poly.pdbx_strand_id
1 'polypeptide(L)'
;MPAISEDLYPSEEENVQNIYRKFRSGDHDAGMTEVTLCRGTIASQAENIVSYSTAGGAEIANPNVSPVSEDTAKLQIKSGRIEPEYTTDISVADRFSRGHYLVIVKAKVKYLTRGSISESGWIIPPKCPRRTSRIN
;
A
#
# COMPACT_ATOMS: atom_id res chain seq x y z
N MET A 1 19.94 -12.16 1.58
CA MET A 1 19.08 -11.31 0.75
C MET A 1 19.94 -10.20 0.19
N PRO A 2 19.85 -9.85 -1.11
CA PRO A 2 20.54 -8.66 -1.61
C PRO A 2 20.04 -7.44 -0.85
N ALA A 3 20.95 -6.51 -0.54
CA ALA A 3 20.61 -5.30 0.20
C ALA A 3 19.61 -4.48 -0.62
N ILE A 4 18.39 -4.38 -0.11
CA ILE A 4 17.37 -3.48 -0.63
C ILE A 4 17.92 -2.06 -0.39
N SER A 5 18.00 -1.23 -1.43
CA SER A 5 18.36 0.19 -1.29
C SER A 5 17.49 0.84 -0.21
N GLU A 6 18.04 1.67 0.66
CA GLU A 6 17.30 2.30 1.77
C GLU A 6 16.02 3.01 1.30
N ASP A 7 16.03 3.57 0.09
CA ASP A 7 14.88 4.25 -0.54
C ASP A 7 13.70 3.32 -0.86
N LEU A 8 13.92 2.02 -0.74
CA LEU A 8 12.99 0.95 -1.00
C LEU A 8 12.55 0.22 0.28
N TYR A 9 12.99 0.66 1.46
CA TYR A 9 12.49 0.09 2.71
C TYR A 9 11.08 0.64 3.03
N PRO A 10 10.14 -0.19 3.51
CA PRO A 10 8.85 0.30 3.97
C PRO A 10 9.01 1.36 5.08
N SER A 11 8.12 2.35 5.09
CA SER A 11 8.08 3.35 6.16
C SER A 11 7.71 2.71 7.49
N GLU A 12 8.33 3.17 8.57
CA GLU A 12 8.02 2.72 9.93
C GLU A 12 6.53 2.89 10.26
N GLU A 13 5.93 1.83 10.82
CA GLU A 13 4.49 1.79 11.08
C GLU A 13 4.02 2.93 11.99
N GLU A 14 4.79 3.26 13.03
CA GLU A 14 4.48 4.36 13.94
C GLU A 14 4.43 5.70 13.20
N ASN A 15 5.37 5.93 12.27
CA ASN A 15 5.40 7.15 11.47
C ASN A 15 4.19 7.23 10.54
N VAL A 16 3.86 6.15 9.83
CA VAL A 16 2.66 6.10 8.96
C VAL A 16 1.39 6.37 9.76
N GLN A 17 1.24 5.74 10.93
CA GLN A 17 0.09 5.98 11.82
C GLN A 17 0.04 7.43 12.31
N ASN A 18 1.17 8.04 12.66
CA ASN A 18 1.21 9.42 13.14
C ASN A 18 0.80 10.42 12.05
N ILE A 19 1.29 10.25 10.82
CA ILE A 19 0.90 11.09 9.69
C ILE A 19 -0.58 10.87 9.35
N TYR A 20 -1.03 9.62 9.35
CA TYR A 20 -2.43 9.28 9.12
C TYR A 20 -3.36 9.92 10.16
N ARG A 21 -3.01 9.88 11.45
CA ARG A 21 -3.77 10.54 12.52
C ARG A 21 -3.87 12.04 12.29
N LYS A 22 -2.76 12.72 11.96
CA LYS A 22 -2.76 14.15 11.63
C LYS A 22 -3.73 14.46 10.48
N PHE A 23 -3.65 13.68 9.40
CA PHE A 23 -4.57 13.81 8.28
C PHE A 23 -6.04 13.65 8.68
N ARG A 24 -6.34 12.62 9.48
CA ARG A 24 -7.70 12.38 10.01
C ARG A 24 -8.19 13.47 10.97
N SER A 25 -7.28 14.20 11.60
CA SER A 25 -7.58 15.38 12.43
C SER A 25 -7.73 16.68 11.63
N GLY A 26 -7.60 16.64 10.29
CA GLY A 26 -7.82 17.79 9.41
C GLY A 26 -6.56 18.42 8.83
N ASP A 27 -5.37 17.84 9.07
CA ASP A 27 -4.12 18.29 8.43
C ASP A 27 -4.07 17.79 6.97
N HIS A 28 -4.42 18.66 6.03
CA HIS A 28 -4.49 18.30 4.62
C HIS A 28 -3.10 18.04 4.01
N ASP A 29 -2.06 18.68 4.56
CA ASP A 29 -0.67 18.51 4.11
C ASP A 29 -0.12 17.14 4.54
N ALA A 30 -0.51 16.66 5.72
CA ALA A 30 -0.23 15.28 6.14
C ALA A 30 -0.82 14.27 5.14
N GLY A 31 -2.00 14.54 4.58
CA GLY A 31 -2.61 13.70 3.54
C GLY A 31 -1.82 13.66 2.23
N MET A 32 -1.00 14.68 1.94
CA MET A 32 -0.17 14.75 0.73
C MET A 32 1.20 14.08 0.89
N THR A 33 1.59 13.74 2.12
CA THR A 33 2.85 13.06 2.42
C THR A 33 2.84 11.66 1.80
N GLU A 34 3.91 11.31 1.09
CA GLU A 34 4.10 9.96 0.56
C GLU A 34 4.71 9.04 1.63
N VAL A 35 4.20 7.81 1.71
CA VAL A 35 4.77 6.74 2.54
C VAL A 35 5.11 5.54 1.66
N THR A 36 6.16 4.81 2.04
CA THR A 36 6.59 3.59 1.36
C THR A 36 5.91 2.39 2.00
N LEU A 37 5.23 1.56 1.20
CA LEU A 37 4.55 0.35 1.65
C LEU A 37 4.94 -0.83 0.76
N CYS A 38 4.81 -2.05 1.27
CA CYS A 38 5.16 -3.27 0.54
C CYS A 38 4.03 -4.29 0.50
N ARG A 39 4.07 -5.19 -0.48
CA ARG A 39 3.06 -6.24 -0.67
C ARG A 39 3.65 -7.43 -1.42
N GLY A 40 3.40 -8.64 -0.91
CA GLY A 40 3.58 -9.87 -1.67
C GLY A 40 2.41 -10.08 -2.63
N THR A 41 2.68 -10.35 -3.91
CA THR A 41 1.65 -10.55 -4.93
C THR A 41 2.11 -11.42 -6.10
N ILE A 42 1.16 -11.92 -6.90
CA ILE A 42 1.44 -12.76 -8.08
C ILE A 42 2.05 -11.95 -9.24
N ALA A 43 2.68 -12.64 -10.18
CA ALA A 43 3.40 -12.04 -11.32
C ALA A 43 2.57 -11.01 -12.11
N SER A 44 1.42 -11.44 -12.61
CA SER A 44 0.53 -10.60 -13.43
C SER A 44 0.08 -9.35 -12.68
N GLN A 45 -0.19 -9.49 -11.38
CA GLN A 45 -0.58 -8.37 -10.54
C GLN A 45 0.59 -7.40 -10.34
N ALA A 46 1.80 -7.89 -10.07
CA ALA A 46 2.99 -7.06 -9.97
C ALA A 46 3.26 -6.30 -11.28
N GLU A 47 3.14 -6.97 -12.43
CA GLU A 47 3.29 -6.39 -13.76
C GLU A 47 2.25 -5.30 -14.03
N ASN A 48 0.98 -5.54 -13.70
CA ASN A 48 -0.09 -4.54 -13.86
C ASN A 48 0.14 -3.32 -12.97
N ILE A 49 0.52 -3.53 -11.71
CA ILE A 49 0.82 -2.43 -10.78
C ILE A 49 1.98 -1.60 -11.34
N VAL A 50 3.02 -2.21 -11.93
CA VAL A 50 4.17 -1.51 -12.54
C VAL A 50 3.75 -0.78 -13.81
N SER A 51 3.12 -1.47 -14.74
CA SER A 51 2.79 -0.97 -16.08
C SER A 51 1.78 0.18 -16.05
N TYR A 52 0.78 0.08 -15.16
CA TYR A 52 -0.26 1.10 -15.05
C TYR A 52 0.03 2.17 -14.00
N SER A 53 1.11 2.03 -13.23
CA SER A 53 1.48 2.97 -12.15
C SER A 53 0.34 3.22 -11.15
N THR A 54 -0.46 2.19 -10.87
CA THR A 54 -1.57 2.23 -9.91
C THR A 54 -1.37 1.21 -8.80
N ALA A 55 -1.86 1.50 -7.60
CA ALA A 55 -1.68 0.66 -6.41
C ALA A 55 -2.37 -0.72 -6.53
N GLY A 56 -3.41 -0.86 -7.35
CA GLY A 56 -4.08 -2.13 -7.60
C GLY A 56 -3.87 -2.69 -9.00
N GLY A 57 -3.00 -2.09 -9.83
CA GLY A 57 -2.85 -2.53 -11.22
C GLY A 57 -4.11 -2.33 -12.06
N ALA A 58 -4.90 -1.30 -11.75
CA ALA A 58 -5.97 -0.83 -12.61
C ALA A 58 -5.39 0.00 -13.78
N GLU A 59 -5.89 -0.20 -14.99
CA GLU A 59 -5.39 0.43 -16.22
C GLU A 59 -5.43 1.96 -16.20
N ILE A 60 -6.40 2.54 -15.50
CA ILE A 60 -6.61 3.99 -15.44
C ILE A 60 -6.37 4.50 -14.02
N ALA A 61 -5.31 5.30 -13.87
CA ALA A 61 -5.02 6.02 -12.64
C ALA A 61 -6.04 7.13 -12.40
N ASN A 62 -6.50 7.26 -11.15
CA ASN A 62 -7.40 8.33 -10.73
C ASN A 62 -6.83 9.06 -9.49
N PRO A 63 -6.21 10.24 -9.65
CA PRO A 63 -5.64 11.01 -8.54
C PRO A 63 -6.68 11.59 -7.58
N ASN A 64 -7.95 11.57 -7.97
CA ASN A 64 -9.09 12.05 -7.19
C ASN A 64 -9.91 10.89 -6.59
N VAL A 65 -9.38 9.66 -6.63
CA VAL A 65 -10.04 8.52 -6.00
C VAL A 65 -10.10 8.73 -4.48
N SER A 66 -11.28 8.52 -3.91
CA SER A 66 -11.47 8.52 -2.47
C SER A 66 -10.79 7.29 -1.84
N PRO A 67 -10.32 7.39 -0.58
CA PRO A 67 -9.88 6.22 0.17
C PRO A 67 -10.99 5.19 0.28
N VAL A 68 -10.62 3.92 0.46
CA VAL A 68 -11.57 2.83 0.66
C VAL A 68 -12.40 3.10 1.93
N SER A 69 -13.70 2.80 1.90
CA SER A 69 -14.56 3.04 3.08
C SER A 69 -14.15 2.16 4.27
N GLU A 70 -14.42 2.60 5.50
CA GLU A 70 -14.15 1.79 6.69
C GLU A 70 -14.96 0.48 6.71
N ASP A 71 -16.14 0.46 6.09
CA ASP A 71 -16.96 -0.75 6.01
C ASP A 71 -16.38 -1.75 5.00
N THR A 72 -15.91 -1.27 3.85
CA THR A 72 -15.15 -2.11 2.91
C THR A 72 -13.85 -2.61 3.55
N ALA A 73 -13.16 -1.78 4.35
CA ALA A 73 -11.97 -2.20 5.08
C ALA A 73 -12.25 -3.31 6.09
N LYS A 74 -13.34 -3.21 6.85
CA LYS A 74 -13.79 -4.28 7.76
C LYS A 74 -14.09 -5.58 7.01
N LEU A 75 -14.68 -5.50 5.82
CA LEU A 75 -14.93 -6.67 4.97
C LEU A 75 -13.62 -7.27 4.44
N GLN A 76 -12.69 -6.44 3.98
CA GLN A 76 -11.36 -6.85 3.54
C GLN A 76 -10.61 -7.60 4.64
N ILE A 77 -10.62 -7.11 5.88
CA ILE A 77 -9.97 -7.77 7.03
C ILE A 77 -10.59 -9.16 7.30
N LYS A 78 -11.90 -9.31 7.10
CA LYS A 78 -12.62 -10.56 7.37
C LYS A 78 -12.47 -11.60 6.26
N SER A 79 -12.51 -11.16 4.99
CA SER A 79 -12.64 -12.05 3.83
C SER A 79 -11.37 -12.09 2.97
N GLY A 80 -10.53 -11.07 3.07
CA GLY A 80 -9.40 -10.83 2.18
C GLY A 80 -9.82 -10.56 0.73
N ARG A 81 -8.86 -10.14 -0.09
CA ARG A 81 -8.95 -10.10 -1.58
C ARG A 81 -10.09 -9.26 -2.17
N ILE A 82 -10.64 -8.29 -1.44
CA ILE A 82 -11.61 -7.32 -1.93
C ILE A 82 -10.89 -6.13 -2.56
N GLU A 83 -9.96 -5.55 -1.81
CA GLU A 83 -9.14 -4.41 -2.22
C GLU A 83 -7.65 -4.70 -2.05
N PRO A 84 -6.77 -3.99 -2.76
CA PRO A 84 -5.33 -4.03 -2.52
C PRO A 84 -5.00 -3.66 -1.07
N GLU A 85 -4.34 -4.57 -0.37
CA GLU A 85 -3.80 -4.33 0.96
C GLU A 85 -2.29 -4.46 0.94
N TYR A 86 -1.64 -3.45 1.52
CA TYR A 86 -0.20 -3.30 1.66
C TYR A 86 0.16 -3.31 3.15
N THR A 87 1.45 -3.48 3.45
CA THR A 87 1.97 -3.49 4.82
C THR A 87 3.24 -2.66 4.93
N THR A 88 3.48 -2.11 6.13
CA THR A 88 4.76 -1.53 6.55
C THR A 88 5.73 -2.60 7.06
N ASP A 89 5.27 -3.84 7.29
CA ASP A 89 6.10 -4.94 7.78
C ASP A 89 6.62 -5.78 6.61
N ILE A 90 7.91 -5.63 6.31
CA ILE A 90 8.56 -6.38 5.23
C ILE A 90 8.55 -7.90 5.47
N SER A 91 8.51 -8.36 6.72
CA SER A 91 8.47 -9.79 7.05
C SER A 91 7.10 -10.41 6.77
N VAL A 92 6.02 -9.61 6.88
CA VAL A 92 4.69 -9.98 6.42
C VAL A 92 4.72 -10.10 4.90
N ALA A 93 5.19 -9.06 4.20
CA ALA A 93 5.24 -9.07 2.75
C ALA A 93 6.12 -10.20 2.18
N ASP A 94 7.26 -10.50 2.81
CA ASP A 94 8.17 -11.59 2.43
C ASP A 94 7.46 -12.95 2.46
N ARG A 95 6.71 -13.24 3.53
CA ARG A 95 5.94 -14.49 3.64
C ARG A 95 4.96 -14.66 2.49
N PHE A 96 4.31 -13.57 2.07
CA PHE A 96 3.37 -13.57 0.96
C PHE A 96 4.05 -13.51 -0.42
N SER A 97 5.34 -13.16 -0.50
CA SER A 97 6.12 -13.15 -1.74
C SER A 97 6.94 -14.43 -1.98
N ARG A 98 7.01 -15.38 -1.03
CA ARG A 98 7.73 -16.65 -1.25
C ARG A 98 7.12 -17.43 -2.41
N GLY A 99 7.86 -17.52 -3.53
CA GLY A 99 7.38 -18.12 -4.79
C GLY A 99 6.56 -17.17 -5.67
N HIS A 100 6.50 -15.89 -5.30
CA HIS A 100 5.75 -14.82 -5.97
C HIS A 100 6.64 -13.56 -6.09
N TYR A 101 6.08 -12.36 -6.02
CA TYR A 101 6.80 -11.09 -6.17
C TYR A 101 6.58 -10.17 -4.99
N LEU A 102 7.63 -9.43 -4.61
CA LEU A 102 7.55 -8.32 -3.67
C LEU A 102 7.40 -7.00 -4.45
N VAL A 103 6.35 -6.26 -4.16
CA VAL A 103 6.09 -4.94 -4.74
C VAL A 103 6.23 -3.89 -3.65
N ILE A 104 6.99 -2.83 -3.95
CA ILE A 104 7.14 -1.68 -3.08
C ILE A 104 6.57 -0.44 -3.77
N VAL A 105 5.75 0.30 -3.05
CA VAL A 105 4.99 1.44 -3.57
C VAL A 105 5.20 2.65 -2.68
N LYS A 106 5.27 3.82 -3.29
CA LYS A 106 5.08 5.09 -2.59
C LYS A 106 3.70 5.62 -2.92
N ALA A 107 2.90 5.90 -1.90
CA ALA A 107 1.53 6.38 -2.03
C ALA A 107 1.27 7.50 -1.02
N LYS A 108 0.40 8.45 -1.38
CA LYS A 108 0.00 9.54 -0.48
C LYS A 108 -0.93 9.03 0.62
N VAL A 109 -0.75 9.54 1.84
CA VAL A 109 -1.54 9.16 3.02
C VAL A 109 -3.04 9.37 2.83
N LYS A 110 -3.48 10.35 2.03
CA LYS A 110 -4.90 10.61 1.75
C LYS A 110 -5.65 9.43 1.12
N TYR A 111 -4.94 8.47 0.52
CA TYR A 111 -5.54 7.29 -0.10
C TYR A 111 -5.64 6.09 0.84
N LEU A 112 -5.03 6.16 2.02
CA LEU A 112 -4.94 5.02 2.93
C LEU A 112 -6.21 4.87 3.75
N THR A 113 -6.61 3.61 3.95
CA THR A 113 -7.57 3.20 4.97
C THR A 113 -6.93 2.11 5.82
N ARG A 114 -7.16 2.14 7.13
CA ARG A 114 -6.55 1.14 8.02
C ARG A 114 -7.09 -0.26 7.71
N GLY A 115 -6.18 -1.21 7.49
CA GLY A 115 -6.47 -2.62 7.27
C GLY A 115 -6.15 -3.47 8.51
N SER A 116 -5.61 -4.67 8.27
CA SER A 116 -5.25 -5.66 9.29
C SER A 116 -4.29 -5.08 10.34
N ILE A 117 -4.72 -5.00 11.61
CA ILE A 117 -3.87 -4.46 12.68
C ILE A 117 -2.67 -5.37 12.96
N SER A 118 -2.88 -6.70 12.95
CA SER A 118 -1.83 -7.70 13.23
C SER A 118 -0.77 -7.78 12.14
N GLU A 119 -1.07 -7.29 10.95
CA GLU A 119 -0.18 -7.33 9.78
C GLU A 119 0.26 -5.92 9.34
N SER A 120 0.01 -4.91 10.17
CA SER A 120 0.30 -3.51 9.85
C SER A 120 -0.26 -3.07 8.48
N GLY A 121 -1.50 -3.51 8.23
CA GLY A 121 -2.20 -3.41 6.97
C GLY A 121 -2.72 -2.01 6.65
N TRP A 122 -2.58 -1.63 5.38
CA TRP A 122 -3.05 -0.39 4.79
C TRP A 122 -3.71 -0.70 3.45
N ILE A 123 -5.00 -0.40 3.36
CA ILE A 123 -5.81 -0.65 2.17
C ILE A 123 -5.74 0.58 1.28
N ILE A 124 -5.50 0.37 -0.02
CA ILE A 124 -5.34 1.43 -1.01
C ILE A 124 -6.30 1.17 -2.17
N PRO A 125 -7.06 2.18 -2.65
CA PRO A 125 -7.89 2.06 -3.83
C PRO A 125 -7.09 1.59 -5.05
N PRO A 126 -7.66 0.72 -5.92
CA PRO A 126 -6.89 0.07 -6.97
C PRO A 126 -6.46 1.04 -8.07
N LYS A 127 -7.23 2.11 -8.27
CA LYS A 127 -6.95 3.20 -9.23
C LYS A 127 -6.05 4.30 -8.65
N CYS A 128 -5.62 4.19 -7.39
CA CYS A 128 -4.74 5.18 -6.76
C CYS A 128 -3.41 5.25 -7.54
N PRO A 129 -2.97 6.44 -8.00
CA PRO A 129 -1.63 6.60 -8.56
C PRO A 129 -0.58 6.28 -7.50
N ARG A 130 0.52 5.65 -7.90
CA ARG A 130 1.65 5.35 -7.03
C ARG A 130 2.96 5.53 -7.76
N ARG A 131 4.04 5.79 -7.03
CA ARG A 131 5.40 5.63 -7.55
C ARG A 131 5.89 4.22 -7.24
N THR A 132 6.48 3.58 -8.24
CA THR A 132 6.84 2.16 -8.21
C THR A 132 8.31 1.96 -7.99
N SER A 133 8.62 0.97 -7.15
CA SER A 133 9.91 0.27 -7.23
C SER A 133 9.66 -1.23 -7.12
N ARG A 134 10.10 -2.00 -8.13
CA ARG A 134 10.01 -3.47 -8.12
C ARG A 134 11.31 -4.03 -7.56
N ILE A 135 11.20 -5.02 -6.69
CA ILE A 135 12.34 -5.83 -6.26
C ILE A 135 12.04 -7.28 -6.66
N ASN A 136 12.94 -7.89 -7.41
CA ASN A 136 12.88 -9.30 -7.80
C ASN A 136 13.39 -10.19 -6.66
#